data_AF-A0A4Q6A4M0-F1
#
_entry.id   AF-A0A4Q6A4M0-F1
#
_cell.length_a   1.000
_cell.length_b   1.000
_cell.length_c   1.000
_cell.angle_alpha   90.00
_cell.angle_beta   90.00
_cell.angle_gamma   90.00
#
_symmetry.space_group_name_H-M   'P 1'
#
loop_
_entity.id
_entity.type
_entity.pdbx_description
1 polymer ?
#
loop_
_entity_poly.entity_id
_entity_poly.type
_entity_poly.pdbx_seq_one_letter_code
_entity_poly.pdbx_strand_id
1 'polypeptide(L)'
;RYLDVHLLACEKLVDGLKDLGLMKGDSKEAVANHAHTLFFQCGLGHMMGLDIHDMENFGEQYVGYTDSLQKSTVFGLKSLRLGRELEPGFVLTVEPGLYFIPALMDIWKADKRRAGFINYDKLDAFRSFGGIRIEEDFLITGDGARLLGDPIAKSVHDVEACRLMALERS
;
A
#
# COMPACT_ATOMS: atom_id res chain seq x y z
N ARG A 1 6.04 -13.87 -5.47
CA ARG A 1 5.93 -12.78 -6.48
C ARG A 1 5.65 -11.46 -5.76
N TYR A 2 5.95 -10.31 -6.35
CA TYR A 2 5.65 -9.03 -5.71
C TYR A 2 4.15 -8.80 -5.53
N LEU A 3 3.31 -9.36 -6.42
CA LEU A 3 1.85 -9.42 -6.22
C LEU A 3 1.47 -10.07 -4.87
N ASP A 4 2.15 -11.14 -4.47
CA ASP A 4 1.84 -11.82 -3.20
C ASP A 4 2.21 -10.93 -2.00
N VAL A 5 3.27 -10.12 -2.12
CA VAL A 5 3.67 -9.13 -1.11
C VAL A 5 2.64 -8.01 -1.03
N HIS A 6 2.13 -7.52 -2.16
CA HIS A 6 1.03 -6.54 -2.19
C HIS A 6 -0.21 -7.06 -1.46
N LEU A 7 -0.65 -8.29 -1.76
CA LEU A 7 -1.81 -8.89 -1.09
C LEU A 7 -1.59 -9.06 0.41
N LEU A 8 -0.40 -9.50 0.83
CA LEU A 8 -0.05 -9.60 2.24
C LEU A 8 -0.07 -8.23 2.95
N ALA A 9 0.45 -7.18 2.30
CA ALA A 9 0.38 -5.83 2.84
C ALA A 9 -1.06 -5.36 2.99
N CYS A 10 -1.92 -5.61 2.00
CA CYS A 10 -3.35 -5.31 2.08
C CYS A 10 -4.03 -6.05 3.25
N GLU A 11 -3.69 -7.32 3.49
CA GLU A 11 -4.21 -8.07 4.64
C GLU A 11 -3.80 -7.42 5.97
N LYS A 12 -2.55 -6.98 6.09
CA LYS A 12 -2.05 -6.29 7.30
C LYS A 12 -2.68 -4.92 7.51
N LEU A 13 -2.94 -4.18 6.44
CA LEU A 13 -3.69 -2.93 6.51
C LEU A 13 -5.13 -3.19 6.99
N VAL A 14 -5.78 -4.24 6.50
CA VAL A 14 -7.12 -4.64 6.97
C VAL A 14 -7.10 -5.06 8.44
N ASP A 15 -6.08 -5.80 8.89
CA ASP A 15 -5.91 -6.15 10.31
C ASP A 15 -5.86 -4.88 11.18
N GLY A 16 -5.02 -3.90 10.83
CA GLY A 16 -4.95 -2.63 11.55
C GLY A 16 -6.26 -1.83 11.53
N LEU A 17 -6.96 -1.80 10.39
CA LEU A 17 -8.27 -1.15 10.29
C LEU A 17 -9.35 -1.86 11.13
N LYS A 18 -9.24 -3.18 11.32
CA LYS A 18 -10.10 -3.96 12.22
C LYS A 18 -9.82 -3.62 13.68
N ASP A 19 -8.56 -3.45 14.06
CA ASP A 19 -8.19 -3.04 15.42
C ASP A 19 -8.73 -1.65 15.76
N LEU A 20 -8.78 -0.75 14.76
CA LEU A 20 -9.46 0.56 14.86
C LEU A 20 -11.00 0.48 14.80
N GLY A 21 -11.56 -0.71 14.51
CA GLY A 21 -12.98 -0.97 14.38
C GLY A 21 -13.63 -0.44 13.09
N LEU A 22 -12.83 -0.01 12.12
CA LEU A 22 -13.25 0.54 10.83
C LEU A 22 -13.59 -0.55 9.81
N MET A 23 -12.97 -1.72 9.97
CA MET A 23 -13.29 -2.93 9.22
C MET A 23 -13.65 -4.09 10.15
N LYS A 24 -14.22 -5.17 9.59
CA LYS A 24 -14.66 -6.37 10.31
C LYS A 24 -14.57 -7.62 9.42
N GLY A 25 -14.67 -8.79 10.05
CA GLY A 25 -14.62 -10.09 9.36
C GLY A 25 -13.20 -10.60 9.13
N ASP A 26 -13.07 -11.56 8.22
CA ASP A 26 -11.78 -12.13 7.84
C ASP A 26 -11.01 -11.22 6.87
N SER A 27 -9.71 -11.05 7.12
CA SER A 27 -8.87 -10.10 6.38
C SER A 27 -8.57 -10.61 4.97
N LYS A 28 -8.39 -11.92 4.78
CA LYS A 28 -8.16 -12.53 3.47
C LYS A 28 -9.40 -12.43 2.61
N GLU A 29 -10.57 -12.71 3.18
CA GLU A 29 -11.85 -12.55 2.49
C GLU A 29 -12.10 -11.10 2.10
N ALA A 30 -11.80 -10.14 2.99
CA ALA A 30 -11.91 -8.71 2.68
C ALA A 30 -10.99 -8.30 1.52
N VAL A 31 -9.76 -8.80 1.49
CA VAL A 31 -8.79 -8.53 0.42
C VAL A 31 -9.21 -9.19 -0.89
N ALA A 32 -9.65 -10.45 -0.87
CA ALA A 32 -10.18 -11.16 -2.03
C ALA A 32 -11.41 -10.47 -2.63
N ASN A 33 -12.21 -9.79 -1.79
CA ASN A 33 -13.35 -8.98 -2.22
C ASN A 33 -12.98 -7.51 -2.54
N HIS A 34 -11.69 -7.17 -2.52
CA HIS A 34 -11.17 -5.82 -2.78
C HIS A 34 -11.70 -4.73 -1.82
N ALA A 35 -12.14 -5.09 -0.62
CA ALA A 35 -12.70 -4.14 0.35
C ALA A 35 -11.66 -3.15 0.87
N HIS A 36 -10.41 -3.58 1.01
CA HIS A 36 -9.26 -2.74 1.38
C HIS A 36 -9.07 -1.53 0.45
N THR A 37 -9.54 -1.63 -0.81
CA THR A 37 -9.35 -0.57 -1.80
C THR A 37 -10.15 0.69 -1.51
N LEU A 38 -11.07 0.69 -0.53
CA LEU A 38 -11.60 1.94 0.00
C LEU A 38 -10.50 2.79 0.66
N PHE A 39 -9.48 2.16 1.24
CA PHE A 39 -8.43 2.83 2.00
C PHE A 39 -7.06 2.80 1.29
N PHE A 40 -6.81 1.79 0.46
CA PHE A 40 -5.56 1.63 -0.29
C PHE A 40 -5.82 1.31 -1.77
N GLN A 41 -5.86 2.36 -2.60
CA GLN A 41 -6.25 2.29 -4.02
C GLN A 41 -5.05 2.07 -4.96
N CYS A 42 -3.84 2.14 -4.43
CA CYS A 42 -2.58 2.14 -5.17
C CYS A 42 -1.92 0.74 -5.13
N GLY A 43 -0.89 0.56 -5.95
CA GLY A 43 0.02 -0.58 -5.82
C GLY A 43 0.86 -0.49 -4.52
N LEU A 44 1.45 -1.61 -4.10
CA LEU A 44 2.36 -1.61 -2.95
C LEU A 44 3.67 -0.86 -3.24
N GLY A 45 4.04 -0.73 -4.50
CA GLY A 45 5.27 -0.09 -4.93
C GLY A 45 5.59 -0.45 -6.38
N HIS A 46 6.79 -0.09 -6.80
CA HIS A 46 7.23 -0.17 -8.19
C HIS A 46 8.75 -0.33 -8.29
N MET A 47 9.23 -0.69 -9.47
CA MET A 47 10.66 -0.64 -9.78
C MET A 47 11.15 0.82 -9.74
N MET A 48 12.38 1.02 -9.28
CA MET A 48 13.03 2.32 -9.22
C MET A 48 14.46 2.21 -9.78
N GLY A 49 14.89 3.22 -10.53
CA GLY A 49 16.19 3.23 -11.18
C GLY A 49 16.59 4.64 -11.60
N LEU A 50 16.80 4.84 -12.90
CA LEU A 50 17.05 6.18 -13.44
C LEU A 50 15.77 7.02 -13.46
N ASP A 51 14.62 6.38 -13.67
CA ASP A 51 13.30 6.98 -13.46
C ASP A 51 12.75 6.56 -12.09
N ILE A 52 11.90 7.42 -11.49
CA ILE A 52 11.21 7.11 -10.22
C ILE A 52 10.33 5.87 -10.39
N HIS A 53 9.47 5.87 -11.40
CA HIS A 53 8.82 4.67 -11.90
C HIS A 53 9.65 4.12 -13.05
N ASP A 54 10.55 3.20 -12.75
CA ASP A 54 11.54 2.75 -13.74
C ASP A 54 10.85 2.15 -14.98
N MET A 55 11.28 2.60 -16.17
CA MET A 55 10.75 2.18 -17.46
C MET A 55 9.23 2.36 -17.65
N GLU A 56 8.59 3.33 -16.97
CA GLU A 56 7.14 3.59 -17.10
C GLU A 56 6.71 3.79 -18.56
N ASN A 57 7.50 4.51 -19.36
CA ASN A 57 7.25 4.75 -20.79
C ASN A 57 7.35 3.49 -21.67
N PHE A 58 8.05 2.46 -21.22
CA PHE A 58 8.10 1.18 -21.93
C PHE A 58 6.79 0.41 -21.78
N GLY A 59 6.12 0.59 -20.63
CA GLY A 59 4.82 0.02 -20.32
C GLY A 59 4.93 -1.03 -19.22
N GLU A 60 4.12 -0.85 -18.17
CA GLU A 60 4.14 -1.71 -16.98
C GLU A 60 3.89 -3.18 -17.30
N GLN A 61 3.06 -3.49 -18.31
CA GLN A 61 2.78 -4.86 -18.72
C GLN A 61 4.03 -5.63 -19.18
N TYR A 62 5.07 -4.94 -19.63
CA TYR A 62 6.33 -5.56 -20.07
C TYR A 62 7.38 -5.58 -18.97
N VAL A 63 7.33 -4.60 -18.06
CA VAL A 63 8.33 -4.44 -16.99
C VAL A 63 7.93 -5.25 -15.76
N GLY A 64 6.72 -4.99 -15.27
CA GLY A 64 6.23 -5.51 -14.00
C GLY A 64 5.49 -6.84 -14.09
N TYR A 65 5.23 -7.32 -15.30
CA TYR A 65 4.36 -8.46 -15.55
C TYR A 65 5.02 -9.45 -16.52
N THR A 66 4.39 -10.60 -16.72
CA THR A 66 4.89 -11.66 -17.59
C THR A 66 3.75 -12.16 -18.49
N ASP A 67 4.06 -12.93 -19.54
CA ASP A 67 3.03 -13.51 -20.40
C ASP A 67 2.01 -14.35 -19.62
N SER A 68 2.46 -15.03 -18.55
CA SER A 68 1.63 -15.86 -17.67
C SER A 68 0.96 -15.09 -16.53
N LEU A 69 1.38 -13.85 -16.25
CA LEU A 69 0.80 -13.00 -15.22
C LEU A 69 0.43 -11.64 -15.82
N GLN A 70 -0.82 -11.53 -16.26
CA GLN A 70 -1.33 -10.30 -16.85
C GLN A 70 -1.78 -9.29 -15.78
N LYS A 71 -1.58 -8.01 -16.08
CA LYS A 71 -2.01 -6.91 -15.20
C LYS A 71 -3.53 -6.91 -15.03
N SER A 72 -4.00 -6.78 -13.79
CA SER A 72 -5.43 -6.72 -13.47
C SER A 72 -6.06 -5.40 -13.92
N THR A 73 -7.33 -5.45 -14.30
CA THR A 73 -8.15 -4.25 -14.57
C THR A 73 -9.03 -3.84 -13.38
N VAL A 74 -9.02 -4.63 -12.31
CA VAL A 74 -9.84 -4.40 -11.10
C VAL A 74 -9.33 -3.18 -10.33
N PHE A 75 -10.25 -2.36 -9.81
CA PHE A 75 -9.90 -1.21 -8.97
C PHE A 75 -9.00 -1.61 -7.79
N GLY A 76 -7.99 -0.79 -7.46
CA GLY A 76 -6.88 -1.15 -6.58
C GLY A 76 -5.78 -1.89 -7.33
N LEU A 77 -6.02 -3.15 -7.70
CA LEU A 77 -5.00 -3.99 -8.35
C LEU A 77 -4.52 -3.47 -9.70
N LYS A 78 -5.35 -2.73 -10.44
CA LYS A 78 -4.95 -2.07 -11.70
C LYS A 78 -3.87 -1.00 -11.52
N SER A 79 -3.65 -0.55 -10.28
CA SER A 79 -2.64 0.43 -9.93
C SER A 79 -1.33 -0.23 -9.46
N LEU A 80 -1.28 -1.56 -9.35
CA LEU A 80 -0.06 -2.28 -9.06
C LEU A 80 0.86 -2.25 -10.29
N ARG A 81 2.08 -1.74 -10.13
CA ARG A 81 3.02 -1.55 -11.24
C ARG A 81 3.97 -2.74 -11.42
N LEU A 82 4.20 -3.49 -10.35
CA LEU A 82 5.05 -4.67 -10.31
C LEU A 82 4.24 -5.87 -9.80
N GLY A 83 4.12 -6.93 -10.58
CA GLY A 83 3.40 -8.15 -10.20
C GLY A 83 4.29 -9.40 -10.17
N ARG A 84 5.30 -9.45 -11.06
CA ARG A 84 6.19 -10.58 -11.30
C ARG A 84 7.03 -11.02 -10.09
N GLU A 85 7.72 -12.13 -10.27
CA GLU A 85 8.75 -12.65 -9.39
C GLU A 85 9.87 -11.62 -9.19
N LEU A 86 10.39 -11.56 -7.96
CA LEU A 86 11.52 -10.70 -7.62
C LEU A 86 12.82 -11.42 -7.97
N GLU A 87 13.74 -10.69 -8.58
CA GLU A 87 15.05 -11.21 -8.98
C GLU A 87 16.17 -10.41 -8.29
N PRO A 88 17.29 -11.06 -7.93
CA PRO A 88 18.45 -10.35 -7.40
C PRO A 88 18.89 -9.22 -8.35
N GLY A 89 19.15 -8.04 -7.79
CA GLY A 89 19.47 -6.83 -8.55
C GLY A 89 18.28 -5.90 -8.78
N PHE A 90 17.04 -6.33 -8.52
CA PHE A 90 15.89 -5.43 -8.57
C PHE A 90 15.97 -4.38 -7.48
N VAL A 91 15.69 -3.13 -7.84
CA VAL A 91 15.50 -2.03 -6.91
C VAL A 91 14.04 -1.60 -6.99
N LEU A 92 13.37 -1.56 -5.85
CA LEU A 92 11.94 -1.28 -5.77
C LEU A 92 11.55 -0.54 -4.50
N THR A 93 10.40 0.12 -4.54
CA THR A 93 9.77 0.76 -3.39
C THR A 93 8.84 -0.21 -2.67
N VAL A 94 8.67 -0.03 -1.36
CA VAL A 94 7.61 -0.65 -0.55
C VAL A 94 6.90 0.45 0.22
N GLU A 95 5.69 0.79 -0.22
CA GLU A 95 4.99 2.02 0.13
C GLU A 95 3.51 1.81 0.56
N PRO A 96 3.22 0.93 1.54
CA PRO A 96 1.86 0.75 2.03
C PRO A 96 1.29 2.06 2.60
N GLY A 97 -0.01 2.29 2.37
CA GLY A 97 -0.68 3.50 2.85
C GLY A 97 -2.16 3.31 3.16
N LEU A 98 -2.69 4.23 3.94
CA LEU A 98 -4.12 4.34 4.27
C LEU A 98 -4.59 5.76 3.99
N TYR A 99 -5.64 5.89 3.20
CA TYR A 99 -6.23 7.17 2.83
C TYR A 99 -7.73 7.16 3.08
N PHE A 100 -8.23 8.21 3.73
CA PHE A 100 -9.63 8.43 4.03
C PHE A 100 -10.15 9.50 3.10
N ILE A 101 -10.45 9.12 1.85
CA ILE A 101 -10.87 10.03 0.79
C ILE A 101 -12.38 10.26 0.90
N PRO A 102 -12.86 11.45 1.33
CA PRO A 102 -14.28 11.65 1.65
C PRO A 102 -15.22 11.35 0.47
N ALA A 103 -14.84 11.81 -0.73
CA ALA A 103 -15.63 11.56 -1.94
C ALA A 103 -15.78 10.06 -2.25
N LEU A 104 -14.72 9.26 -2.06
CA LEU A 104 -14.77 7.81 -2.30
C LEU A 104 -15.63 7.11 -1.24
N MET A 105 -15.47 7.52 0.02
CA MET A 105 -16.28 7.01 1.14
C MET A 105 -17.77 7.27 0.92
N ASP A 106 -18.16 8.47 0.47
CA ASP A 106 -19.56 8.82 0.22
C ASP A 106 -20.17 7.96 -0.88
N ILE A 107 -19.46 7.80 -2.01
CA ILE A 107 -19.88 6.94 -3.12
C ILE A 107 -20.08 5.50 -2.63
N TRP A 108 -19.11 4.96 -1.88
CA TRP A 108 -19.15 3.58 -1.41
C TRP A 108 -20.23 3.35 -0.35
N LYS A 109 -20.45 4.32 0.54
CA LYS A 109 -21.50 4.30 1.56
C LYS A 109 -22.89 4.33 0.93
N ALA A 110 -23.11 5.22 -0.05
CA ALA A 110 -24.37 5.31 -0.78
C ALA A 110 -24.72 4.00 -1.50
N ASP A 111 -23.72 3.40 -2.15
CA ASP A 111 -23.85 2.12 -2.87
C ASP A 111 -23.81 0.88 -1.93
N LYS A 112 -23.61 1.08 -0.62
CA LYS A 112 -23.40 0.02 0.38
C LYS A 112 -22.33 -1.00 -0.02
N ARG A 113 -21.28 -0.56 -0.73
CA ARG A 113 -20.22 -1.43 -1.25
C ARG A 113 -19.53 -2.11 -0.07
N ARG A 114 -19.39 -3.44 -0.13
CA ARG A 114 -18.60 -4.20 0.86
C ARG A 114 -19.00 -3.92 2.32
N ALA A 115 -20.26 -3.58 2.60
CA ALA A 115 -20.75 -3.29 3.96
C ALA A 115 -20.63 -4.49 4.94
N GLY A 116 -20.44 -5.70 4.41
CA GLY A 116 -20.05 -6.88 5.19
C GLY A 116 -18.66 -6.76 5.84
N PHE A 117 -17.75 -5.99 5.24
CA PHE A 117 -16.38 -5.79 5.72
C PHE A 117 -16.12 -4.38 6.28
N ILE A 118 -16.88 -3.37 5.85
CA ILE A 118 -16.63 -1.94 6.16
C ILE A 118 -17.65 -1.43 7.17
N ASN A 119 -17.19 -0.72 8.19
CA ASN A 119 -18.02 -0.05 9.18
C ASN A 119 -18.19 1.45 8.85
N TYR A 120 -19.15 1.74 7.96
CA TYR A 120 -19.41 3.11 7.48
C TYR A 120 -19.80 4.11 8.56
N ASP A 121 -20.35 3.64 9.68
CA ASP A 121 -20.80 4.51 10.78
C ASP A 121 -19.62 5.11 11.54
N LYS A 122 -18.46 4.42 11.54
CA LYS A 122 -17.24 4.89 12.20
C LYS A 122 -16.34 5.71 11.31
N LEU A 123 -16.52 5.67 9.98
CA LEU A 123 -15.62 6.36 9.06
C LEU A 123 -15.72 7.88 9.14
N ASP A 124 -16.87 8.42 9.56
CA ASP A 124 -17.08 9.88 9.58
C ASP A 124 -16.10 10.60 10.53
N ALA A 125 -15.58 9.91 11.56
CA ALA A 125 -14.55 10.43 12.46
C ALA A 125 -13.18 10.63 11.80
N PHE A 126 -12.93 9.99 10.65
CA PHE A 126 -11.64 10.01 9.96
C PHE A 126 -11.66 10.87 8.67
N ARG A 127 -12.76 11.58 8.39
CA ARG A 127 -12.91 12.35 7.12
C ARG A 127 -11.86 13.43 6.91
N SER A 128 -11.34 14.01 7.99
CA SER A 128 -10.30 15.04 7.95
C SER A 128 -8.88 14.49 8.16
N PHE A 129 -8.72 13.17 8.32
CA PHE A 129 -7.42 12.56 8.57
C PHE A 129 -6.49 12.67 7.35
N GLY A 130 -7.05 12.65 6.14
CA GLY A 130 -6.28 12.61 4.91
C GLY A 130 -5.73 11.21 4.69
N GLY A 131 -4.48 10.96 5.09
CA GLY A 131 -3.87 9.64 4.98
C GLY A 131 -2.43 9.59 5.44
N ILE A 132 -1.88 8.39 5.43
CA ILE A 132 -0.49 8.10 5.77
C ILE A 132 0.08 7.10 4.76
N ARG A 133 1.35 7.28 4.42
CA ARG A 133 2.16 6.33 3.66
C ARG A 133 3.55 6.29 4.25
N ILE A 134 4.11 5.10 4.36
CA ILE A 134 5.50 4.88 4.76
C ILE A 134 6.14 4.17 3.58
N GLU A 135 7.19 4.76 3.03
CA GLU A 135 7.84 4.32 1.80
C GLU A 135 9.34 4.15 2.05
N GLU A 136 9.86 3.00 1.62
CA GLU A 136 11.26 2.61 1.78
C GLU A 136 11.73 1.89 0.52
N ASP A 137 13.02 2.02 0.23
CA ASP A 137 13.64 1.50 -0.98
C ASP A 137 14.46 0.24 -0.70
N PHE A 138 14.27 -0.79 -1.50
CA PHE A 138 14.93 -2.08 -1.30
C PHE A 138 15.64 -2.55 -2.56
N LEU A 139 16.87 -3.04 -2.37
CA LEU A 139 17.59 -3.87 -3.33
C LEU A 139 17.33 -5.34 -3.01
N ILE A 140 16.79 -6.10 -3.96
CA ILE A 140 16.64 -7.55 -3.85
C ILE A 140 18.02 -8.22 -4.01
N THR A 141 18.34 -9.13 -3.10
CA THR A 141 19.58 -9.92 -3.08
C THR A 141 19.29 -11.39 -3.39
N GLY A 142 20.34 -12.21 -3.52
CA GLY A 142 20.18 -13.65 -3.76
C GLY A 142 19.44 -14.41 -2.65
N ASP A 143 19.42 -13.84 -1.44
CA ASP A 143 18.94 -14.45 -0.21
C ASP A 143 17.90 -13.59 0.55
N GLY A 144 17.49 -12.45 -0.01
CA GLY A 144 16.55 -11.55 0.66
C GLY A 144 16.47 -10.16 0.01
N ALA A 145 16.47 -9.13 0.87
CA ALA A 145 16.44 -7.74 0.46
C ALA A 145 17.30 -6.88 1.40
N ARG A 146 17.88 -5.82 0.86
CA ARG A 146 18.66 -4.83 1.58
C ARG A 146 17.98 -3.47 1.45
N LEU A 147 17.71 -2.84 2.60
CA LEU A 147 17.25 -1.46 2.64
C LEU A 147 18.31 -0.52 2.04
N LEU A 148 17.87 0.43 1.22
CA LEU A 148 18.70 1.47 0.65
C LEU A 148 18.51 2.76 1.46
N GLY A 149 19.62 3.36 1.89
CA GLY A 149 19.60 4.53 2.76
C GLY A 149 19.51 4.19 4.25
N ASP A 150 19.38 5.24 5.06
CA ASP A 150 19.21 5.11 6.50
C ASP A 150 17.73 4.84 6.82
N PRO A 151 17.43 3.91 7.75
CA PRO A 151 16.05 3.63 8.13
C PRO A 151 15.33 4.88 8.63
N ILE A 152 14.14 5.14 8.08
CA ILE A 152 13.29 6.22 8.60
C ILE A 152 12.65 5.80 9.92
N ALA A 153 12.32 6.79 10.76
CA ALA A 153 11.56 6.58 11.98
C ALA A 153 10.15 6.05 11.63
N LYS A 154 9.79 4.87 12.17
CA LYS A 154 8.52 4.19 11.87
C LYS A 154 7.63 4.01 13.08
N SER A 155 8.22 3.82 14.27
CA SER A 155 7.43 3.74 15.49
C SER A 155 6.99 5.14 15.92
N VAL A 156 5.85 5.24 16.63
CA VAL A 156 5.36 6.52 17.17
C VAL A 156 6.44 7.18 18.03
N HIS A 157 7.10 6.39 18.88
CA HIS A 157 8.20 6.85 19.72
C HIS A 157 9.34 7.45 18.88
N ASP A 158 9.79 6.76 17.84
CA ASP A 158 10.92 7.23 17.03
C ASP A 158 10.56 8.49 16.25
N VAL A 159 9.33 8.57 15.73
CA VAL A 159 8.84 9.76 15.02
C VAL A 159 8.76 10.96 15.97
N GLU A 160 8.24 10.76 17.18
CA GLU A 160 8.17 11.79 18.21
C GLU A 160 9.57 12.23 18.66
N ALA A 161 10.51 11.29 18.83
CA ALA A 161 11.89 11.58 19.16
C ALA A 161 12.58 12.41 18.07
N CYS A 162 12.42 12.04 16.79
CA CYS A 162 12.94 12.81 15.66
C CYS A 162 12.37 14.24 15.64
N ARG A 163 11.07 14.40 15.92
CA ARG A 163 10.43 15.72 16.01
C ARG A 163 11.03 16.57 17.13
N LEU A 164 11.22 16.00 18.31
CA LEU A 164 11.81 16.71 19.46
C LEU A 164 13.24 17.15 19.16
N MET A 165 14.07 16.26 18.61
CA MET A 165 15.43 16.60 18.20
C MET A 165 15.47 17.71 17.14
N ALA A 166 14.50 17.78 16.24
CA ALA A 166 14.42 18.83 15.24
C ALA A 166 14.06 20.20 15.85
N LEU A 167 13.16 20.22 16.84
CA LEU A 167 12.75 21.44 17.56
C LEU A 167 13.86 21.98 18.48
N GLU A 168 14.71 21.12 19.04
CA GLU A 168 15.86 21.55 19.85
C GLU A 168 16.99 22.17 19.00
N ARG A 169 17.01 21.90 17.69
CA ARG A 169 18.01 22.41 16.74
C ARG A 169 17.57 23.69 16.02
N SER A 170 16.32 24.12 16.20
CA SER A 170 15.74 25.33 15.59
C SER A 170 15.69 26.49 16.57
#